data_AF-A0A537QU15-F1
#
_entry.id   AF-A0A537QU15-F1
#
_cell.length_a   1.000
_cell.length_b   1.000
_cell.length_c   1.000
_cell.angle_alpha   90.00
_cell.angle_beta   90.00
_cell.angle_gamma   90.00
#
_symmetry.space_group_name_H-M   'P 1'
#
loop_
_entity.id
_entity.type
_entity.pdbx_description
1 polymer ?
#
loop_
_entity_poly.entity_id
_entity_poly.type
_entity_poly.pdbx_seq_one_letter_code
_entity_poly.pdbx_strand_id
1 'polypeptide(L)'
;LAVFTDSGGLQKEAYFHKVPCVTLRSETEWMETIDAGWNRLWKGPDYAPRREISAFGDGHAAERAVGLIFNFLECQPRAESAPSF
;
A
#
# COMPACT_ATOMS: atom_id res chain seq x y z
N LEU A 1 17.85 -6.96 13.06
CA LEU A 1 17.49 -5.53 12.97
C LEU A 1 16.01 -5.43 12.63
N ALA A 2 15.27 -4.53 13.27
CA ALA A 2 13.83 -4.33 13.06
C ALA A 2 13.55 -2.83 12.87
N VAL A 3 12.54 -2.51 12.08
CA VAL A 3 12.01 -1.15 11.91
C VAL A 3 11.05 -0.85 13.06
N PHE A 4 11.14 0.35 13.63
CA PHE A 4 10.17 0.87 14.58
C PHE A 4 9.55 2.12 13.96
N THR A 5 8.23 2.14 13.75
CA THR A 5 7.60 3.22 12.98
C THR A 5 6.15 3.47 13.39
N ASP A 6 5.68 4.70 13.19
CA ASP A 6 4.28 5.11 13.20
C ASP A 6 3.73 5.36 11.77
N SER A 7 4.58 5.29 10.73
CA SER A 7 4.21 5.51 9.33
C SER A 7 3.44 4.32 8.76
N GLY A 8 2.28 4.58 8.14
CA GLY A 8 1.51 3.57 7.42
C GLY A 8 2.27 2.98 6.24
N GLY A 9 2.91 3.82 5.41
CA GLY A 9 3.66 3.36 4.24
C GLY A 9 4.85 2.49 4.61
N LEU A 10 5.62 2.91 5.63
CA LEU A 10 6.86 2.24 6.02
C LEU A 10 6.60 0.83 6.58
N GLN A 11 5.42 0.57 7.15
CA GLN A 11 5.01 -0.78 7.56
C GLN A 11 4.97 -1.77 6.38
N LYS A 12 4.47 -1.33 5.22
CA LYS A 12 4.49 -2.13 3.98
C LYS A 12 5.88 -2.24 3.38
N GLU A 13 6.61 -1.13 3.33
CA GLU A 13 7.98 -1.12 2.79
C GLU A 13 8.88 -2.10 3.56
N ALA A 14 8.77 -2.14 4.89
CA ALA A 14 9.48 -3.12 5.72
C ALA A 14 9.19 -4.57 5.30
N TYR A 15 7.93 -4.91 5.00
CA TYR A 15 7.55 -6.22 4.47
C TYR A 15 8.24 -6.50 3.12
N PHE A 16 8.19 -5.57 2.17
CA PHE A 16 8.83 -5.75 0.85
C PHE A 16 10.34 -5.93 0.96
N HIS A 17 10.98 -5.25 1.92
CA HIS A 17 12.40 -5.39 2.21
C HIS A 17 12.73 -6.59 3.12
N LYS A 18 11.74 -7.39 3.50
CA LYS A 18 11.90 -8.57 4.37
C LYS A 18 12.54 -8.23 5.73
N VAL A 19 12.21 -7.05 6.27
CA VAL A 19 12.65 -6.58 7.58
C VAL A 19 11.47 -6.60 8.57
N PRO A 20 11.62 -7.17 9.79
CA PRO A 20 10.58 -7.12 10.80
C PRO A 20 10.21 -5.68 11.19
N CYS A 21 8.93 -5.42 11.44
CA CYS A 21 8.40 -4.11 11.78
C CYS A 21 7.69 -4.12 13.14
N VAL A 22 7.90 -3.08 13.94
CA VAL A 22 7.11 -2.77 15.13
C VAL A 22 6.39 -1.46 14.88
N THR A 23 5.05 -1.52 14.84
CA THR A 23 4.19 -0.36 14.70
C THR A 23 3.97 0.28 16.08
N LEU A 24 4.36 1.54 16.23
CA LEU A 24 4.28 2.29 17.49
C LEU A 24 2.86 2.81 17.81
N ARG A 25 1.94 2.71 16.84
CA ARG A 25 0.50 3.00 16.99
C ARG A 25 -0.23 1.85 17.71
N SER A 26 -1.45 2.12 18.16
CA SER A 26 -2.36 1.12 18.75
C SER A 26 -3.10 0.28 17.71
N GLU A 27 -3.01 0.63 16.44
CA GLU A 27 -3.69 0.00 15.32
C GLU A 27 -2.86 0.15 14.04
N THR A 28 -3.22 -0.61 13.01
CA THR A 28 -2.60 -0.57 11.68
C THR A 28 -3.65 -0.78 10.60
N GLU A 29 -3.44 -0.13 9.46
CA GLU A 29 -4.20 -0.34 8.23
C GLU A 29 -3.80 -1.65 7.50
N TRP A 30 -2.73 -2.32 7.96
CA TRP A 30 -2.09 -3.45 7.29
C TRP A 30 -2.09 -4.72 8.16
N MET A 31 -3.28 -5.14 8.60
CA MET A 31 -3.46 -6.33 9.42
C MET A 31 -2.84 -7.59 8.80
N GLU A 32 -2.83 -7.68 7.46
CA GLU A 32 -2.19 -8.79 6.74
C GLU A 32 -0.70 -8.93 7.06
N THR A 33 -0.02 -7.82 7.39
CA THR A 33 1.41 -7.84 7.78
C THR A 33 1.61 -8.34 9.21
N ILE A 34 0.63 -8.14 10.10
CA ILE A 34 0.62 -8.73 11.44
C ILE A 34 0.33 -10.22 11.37
N ASP A 35 -0.75 -10.59 10.68
CA ASP A 35 -1.17 -11.99 10.51
C ASP A 35 -0.13 -12.85 9.79
N ALA A 36 0.74 -12.21 9.00
CA ALA A 36 1.82 -12.86 8.29
C ALA A 36 3.17 -12.83 9.03
N GLY A 37 3.22 -12.29 10.26
CA GLY A 37 4.42 -12.32 11.11
C GLY A 37 5.51 -11.30 10.74
N TRP A 38 5.21 -10.34 9.87
CA TRP A 38 6.16 -9.32 9.43
C TRP A 38 6.08 -8.04 10.26
N ASN A 39 4.92 -7.75 10.82
CA ASN A 39 4.67 -6.60 11.68
C ASN A 39 4.09 -7.05 13.02
N ARG A 40 4.22 -6.22 14.04
CA ARG A 40 3.44 -6.32 15.29
C ARG A 40 3.19 -4.94 15.84
N LEU A 41 2.13 -4.78 16.63
CA LEU A 41 1.93 -3.58 17.43
C LEU A 41 2.91 -3.58 18.62
N TRP A 42 3.39 -2.41 19.00
CA TRP A 42 4.34 -2.27 20.11
C TRP A 42 3.73 -2.73 21.45
N LYS A 43 2.43 -2.47 21.65
CA LYS A 43 1.61 -2.98 22.76
C LYS A 43 0.73 -4.14 22.30
N GLY A 44 1.32 -5.15 21.69
CA GLY A 44 0.62 -6.33 21.19
C GLY A 44 1.36 -7.64 21.48
N PRO A 45 0.79 -8.79 21.07
CA PRO A 45 1.50 -10.06 21.11
C PRO A 45 2.78 -10.01 20.26
N ASP A 46 3.65 -11.00 20.44
CA ASP A 46 4.85 -11.12 19.61
C ASP A 46 4.51 -11.55 18.18
N TYR A 47 5.51 -11.51 17.29
CA TYR A 47 5.33 -11.86 15.88
C TYR A 47 4.75 -13.27 15.70
N ALA A 48 3.79 -13.39 14.79
CA ALA A 48 3.39 -14.69 14.25
C ALA A 48 4.52 -15.30 13.40
N PRO A 49 4.47 -16.60 13.08
CA PRO A 49 5.37 -17.21 12.10
C PRO A 49 5.32 -16.49 10.75
N ARG A 50 6.48 -16.19 10.17
CA ARG A 50 6.58 -15.44 8.91
C ARG A 50 6.05 -16.24 7.74
N ARG A 51 5.17 -15.61 6.95
CA ARG A 51 4.60 -16.17 5.72
C ARG A 51 4.50 -15.12 4.63
N GLU A 52 4.58 -15.53 3.37
CA GLU A 52 4.44 -14.61 2.24
C GLU A 52 3.00 -14.09 2.12
N ILE A 53 2.87 -12.85 1.64
CA ILE A 53 1.60 -12.17 1.38
C ILE A 53 1.48 -11.96 -0.13
N SER A 54 0.50 -12.63 -0.74
CA SER A 54 0.23 -12.55 -2.19
C SER A 54 -0.71 -11.41 -2.59
N ALA A 55 -1.23 -10.65 -1.63
CA ALA A 55 -2.22 -9.60 -1.85
C ALA A 55 -1.64 -8.30 -2.44
N PHE A 56 -0.31 -8.19 -2.55
CA PHE A 56 0.35 -6.98 -3.02
C PHE A 56 0.62 -6.98 -4.52
N GLY A 57 0.82 -5.77 -5.06
CA GLY A 57 0.96 -5.56 -6.49
C GLY A 57 2.20 -6.21 -7.10
N ASP A 58 2.13 -6.39 -8.42
CA ASP A 58 3.14 -6.96 -9.30
C ASP A 58 4.16 -5.93 -9.82
N GLY A 59 4.18 -4.72 -9.26
CA GLY A 59 5.09 -3.64 -9.67
C GLY A 59 4.63 -2.79 -10.85
N HIS A 60 3.50 -3.06 -11.49
CA HIS A 60 3.04 -2.35 -12.70
C HIS A 60 1.87 -1.37 -12.44
N ALA A 61 1.79 -0.85 -11.21
CA ALA A 61 0.66 0.00 -10.81
C ALA A 61 0.65 1.33 -11.59
N ALA A 62 1.82 1.90 -11.87
CA ALA A 62 1.94 3.20 -12.53
C ALA A 62 1.44 3.13 -13.99
N GLU A 63 1.89 2.14 -14.74
CA GLU A 63 1.51 1.90 -16.14
C GLU A 63 -0.01 1.71 -16.26
N ARG A 64 -0.60 0.91 -15.36
CA ARG A 64 -2.05 0.68 -15.32
C ARG A 64 -2.83 1.94 -14.96
N ALA A 65 -2.37 2.70 -13.96
CA ALA A 65 -3.03 3.93 -13.55
C ALA A 65 -3.06 4.96 -14.70
N VAL A 66 -1.92 5.15 -15.36
CA VAL A 66 -1.80 6.04 -16.52
C VAL A 66 -2.70 5.58 -17.66
N GLY A 67 -2.68 4.28 -17.99
CA GLY A 67 -3.54 3.72 -19.04
C GLY A 67 -5.04 3.93 -18.78
N LEU A 68 -5.49 3.77 -17.52
CA LEU A 68 -6.88 4.02 -17.14
C LEU A 68 -7.27 5.50 -17.27
N ILE A 69 -6.38 6.42 -16.90
CA ILE A 69 -6.61 7.86 -17.03
C ILE A 69 -6.75 8.23 -18.51
N PHE A 70 -5.85 7.77 -19.38
CA PHE A 70 -5.94 8.02 -20.82
C PHE A 70 -7.24 7.48 -21.41
N ASN A 71 -7.58 6.22 -21.14
CA ASN A 71 -8.82 5.62 -21.63
C ASN A 71 -10.06 6.41 -21.16
N PHE A 72 -10.08 6.86 -19.90
CA PHE A 72 -11.18 7.66 -19.38
C PHE A 72 -11.31 9.00 -20.11
N LEU A 73 -10.20 9.70 -20.34
CA LEU A 73 -10.19 10.99 -21.02
C LEU A 73 -10.57 10.88 -22.51
N GLU A 74 -10.19 9.80 -23.18
CA GLU A 74 -10.55 9.55 -24.59
C GLU A 74 -12.04 9.21 -24.78
N CYS A 75 -12.67 8.55 -23.80
CA CYS A 75 -14.08 8.20 -23.84
C CYS A 75 -15.03 9.34 -23.43
N GLN A 76 -14.52 10.48 -22.94
CA GLN A 76 -15.36 11.62 -22.59
C GLN A 76 -15.81 12.38 -23.85
N PRO A 77 -17.11 12.68 -24.02
CA PRO A 77 -17.55 13.56 -25.10
C PRO A 77 -16.84 14.91 -24.95
N ARG A 78 -16.21 15.41 -26.03
CA ARG A 78 -15.63 16.76 -26.00
C ARG A 78 -16.73 17.74 -25.62
N ALA A 79 -16.52 18.49 -24.55
CA ALA A 79 -17.37 19.63 -24.26
C ALA A 79 -17.38 20.52 -25.51
N GLU A 80 -18.55 20.73 -26.09
CA GLU A 80 -18.71 21.66 -27.20
C GLU A 80 -18.11 23.00 -26.79
N SER A 81 -17.16 23.50 -27.57
CA SER A 81 -16.53 24.79 -27.34
C SER A 81 -17.64 25.84 -27.25
N ALA A 82 -17.83 26.40 -26.05
CA ALA A 82 -18.76 27.52 -25.88
C ALA A 82 -18.37 28.61 -26.89
N PRO A 83 -19.35 29.17 -27.65
CA PRO A 83 -19.05 30.15 -28.68
C PRO A 83 -18.31 31.34 -28.05
N SER A 84 -17.22 31.74 -28.69
CA SER A 84 -16.53 33.00 -28.40
C SER A 84 -17.50 34.16 -28.65
N PHE A 85 -17.76 34.97 -27.62
CA PHE A 85 -18.44 36.25 -27.75
C PHE A 85 -17.68 37.21 -28.66
#